data_AF-A0A2V9FAL5-F1
#
_entry.id   AF-A0A2V9FAL5-F1
#
_cell.length_a   1.000
_cell.length_b   1.000
_cell.length_c   1.000
_cell.angle_alpha   90.00
_cell.angle_beta   90.00
_cell.angle_gamma   90.00
#
_symmetry.space_group_name_H-M   'P 1'
#
loop_
_entity.id
_entity.type
_entity.pdbx_description
1 polymer ?
#
loop_
_entity_poly.entity_id
_entity_poly.type
_entity_poly.pdbx_seq_one_letter_code
_entity_poly.pdbx_strand_id
1 'polypeptide(L)'
;MSIPTIHHGSAIALIVAIVLGAFISEDGATITAATLAASSVLDLRLAFLSAFAGLWGGDLGVYALTRRIGPRIMQHRWFAGWFSKEKARSSNPSGSNGLLSLALSRFFPGTRLPAYVSAGLDRMPVLAFAGITAVSAIAWILLVFASIQLAPSRSSSAKQQLAILSLFGLGLFALLSAWRRWGHGIRRSLSISFDRIVRWEFWPAWLFYSPVAVICGWLGLRYRGFSLPTVANLNQKNGGIVGESKIGILQTLMETSPEYTSDGYLVPEGSVENRIESIGEICVRHQIRFPFVLKPDTAQRGAGFLRIESFDEIENYVAQVSGPLILQRYVQGPKEAGIFYYRFPKEQKGHIFSITRKQFPVVVGDGRQSLRELIESDSRARLIARTYLERFASSADRILAQGESMRLVEAGNHCQGCIFKEGGDLNSEELRTAFDEISQKLPGFYIGRYDIRYRSDDELRAGKEFQIIELNGAASEATNIYDEGNSLWSAYNTLYRQWKLVFQIGVANRSRG
;
A
#
# COMPACT_ATOMS: atom_id res chain seq x y z
N MET A 1 12.63 -65.25 -30.56
CA MET A 1 13.52 -64.42 -29.72
C MET A 1 13.33 -64.86 -28.28
N SER A 2 14.41 -65.30 -27.66
CA SER A 2 14.47 -65.91 -26.33
C SER A 2 14.01 -64.92 -25.26
N ILE A 3 13.03 -65.31 -24.45
CA ILE A 3 12.63 -64.58 -23.24
C ILE A 3 13.83 -64.62 -22.28
N PRO A 4 14.39 -63.48 -21.84
CA PRO A 4 15.43 -63.50 -20.83
C PRO A 4 14.78 -63.92 -19.51
N THR A 5 14.99 -65.18 -19.12
CA THR A 5 14.62 -65.66 -17.79
C THR A 5 15.48 -64.95 -16.76
N ILE A 6 14.90 -63.96 -16.10
CA ILE A 6 15.49 -63.30 -14.94
C ILE A 6 15.72 -64.36 -13.85
N HIS A 7 16.95 -64.49 -13.34
CA HIS A 7 17.24 -65.30 -12.17
C HIS A 7 16.28 -64.92 -11.02
N HIS A 8 15.70 -65.89 -10.31
CA HIS A 8 14.73 -65.60 -9.25
C HIS A 8 15.20 -64.56 -8.21
N GLY A 9 16.51 -64.45 -7.96
CA GLY A 9 17.10 -63.43 -7.08
C GLY A 9 16.96 -61.98 -7.58
N SER A 10 17.05 -61.71 -8.88
CA SER A 10 16.92 -60.34 -9.42
C SER A 10 15.46 -59.90 -9.56
N ALA A 11 14.52 -60.84 -9.76
CA ALA A 11 13.09 -60.54 -9.73
C ALA A 11 12.62 -60.09 -8.33
N ILE A 12 13.09 -60.76 -7.27
CA ILE A 12 12.77 -60.39 -5.89
C ILE A 12 13.35 -59.01 -5.55
N ALA A 13 14.60 -58.73 -5.95
CA ALA A 13 15.21 -57.41 -5.73
C ALA A 13 14.42 -56.28 -6.42
N LEU A 14 13.92 -56.50 -7.64
CA LEU A 14 13.07 -55.55 -8.35
C LEU A 14 11.72 -55.35 -7.66
N ILE A 15 11.07 -56.42 -7.19
CA ILE A 15 9.82 -56.33 -6.42
C ILE A 15 10.02 -55.52 -5.15
N VAL A 16 11.07 -55.80 -4.39
CA VAL A 16 11.39 -55.06 -3.16
C VAL A 16 11.70 -53.60 -3.47
N ALA A 17 12.44 -53.31 -4.55
CA ALA A 17 12.74 -51.95 -4.97
C ALA A 17 11.49 -51.17 -5.37
N ILE A 18 10.52 -51.79 -6.06
CA ILE A 18 9.24 -51.16 -6.41
C ILE A 18 8.43 -50.86 -5.14
N VAL A 19 8.35 -51.81 -4.22
CA VAL A 19 7.61 -51.64 -2.95
C VAL A 19 8.21 -50.53 -2.10
N LEU A 20 9.54 -50.54 -1.90
CA LEU A 20 10.23 -49.50 -1.11
C LEU A 20 10.22 -48.16 -1.83
N GLY A 21 10.38 -48.16 -3.15
CA GLY A 21 10.34 -46.96 -3.98
C GLY A 21 8.99 -46.24 -3.91
N ALA A 22 7.89 -46.98 -3.72
CA ALA A 22 6.57 -46.39 -3.55
C ALA A 22 6.46 -45.50 -2.30
N PHE A 23 7.22 -45.77 -1.24
CA PHE A 23 7.24 -44.91 -0.04
C PHE A 23 7.94 -43.57 -0.28
N ILE A 24 8.79 -43.49 -1.31
CA ILE A 24 9.51 -42.26 -1.69
C ILE A 24 8.71 -41.51 -2.76
N SER A 25 8.27 -42.23 -3.79
CA SER A 25 7.51 -41.70 -4.92
C SER A 25 6.51 -42.74 -5.42
N GLU A 26 5.25 -42.59 -4.99
CA GLU A 26 4.18 -43.51 -5.32
C GLU A 26 3.92 -43.57 -6.84
N ASP A 27 3.80 -42.42 -7.49
CA ASP A 27 3.58 -42.36 -8.95
C ASP A 27 4.79 -42.87 -9.72
N GLY A 28 6.01 -42.53 -9.26
CA GLY A 28 7.25 -43.00 -9.86
C GLY A 28 7.40 -44.52 -9.78
N ALA A 29 7.08 -45.13 -8.63
CA ALA A 29 7.12 -46.57 -8.45
C ALA A 29 6.07 -47.29 -9.31
N THR A 30 4.86 -46.73 -9.42
CA THR A 30 3.79 -47.29 -10.26
C THR A 30 4.15 -47.25 -11.75
N ILE A 31 4.68 -46.12 -12.22
CA ILE A 31 5.17 -45.96 -13.60
C ILE A 31 6.33 -46.91 -13.87
N THR A 32 7.24 -47.06 -12.92
CA THR A 32 8.39 -47.98 -13.04
C THR A 32 7.91 -49.43 -13.14
N ALA A 33 6.99 -49.85 -12.28
CA ALA A 33 6.40 -51.19 -12.33
C ALA A 33 5.68 -51.45 -13.66
N ALA A 34 4.86 -50.51 -14.12
CA ALA A 34 4.17 -50.58 -15.40
C ALA A 34 5.14 -50.67 -16.59
N THR A 35 6.25 -49.92 -16.54
CA THR A 35 7.29 -49.93 -17.58
C THR A 35 8.08 -51.24 -17.59
N LEU A 36 8.40 -51.79 -16.43
CA LEU A 36 9.05 -53.10 -16.29
C LEU A 36 8.14 -54.24 -16.77
N ALA A 37 6.83 -54.10 -16.58
CA ALA A 37 5.84 -55.02 -17.13
C ALA A 37 5.73 -54.91 -18.66
N ALA A 38 5.67 -53.69 -19.19
CA ALA A 38 5.57 -53.43 -20.63
C ALA A 38 6.84 -53.84 -21.40
N SER A 39 8.00 -53.87 -20.74
CA SER A 39 9.26 -54.34 -21.31
C SER A 39 9.50 -55.85 -21.17
N SER A 40 8.53 -56.60 -20.65
CA SER A 40 8.64 -58.04 -20.37
C SER A 40 9.80 -58.43 -19.44
N VAL A 41 10.31 -57.45 -18.66
CA VAL A 41 11.36 -57.67 -17.65
C VAL A 41 10.73 -58.27 -16.40
N LEU A 42 9.58 -57.76 -15.96
CA LEU A 42 8.85 -58.31 -14.82
C LEU A 42 7.50 -58.84 -15.29
N ASP A 43 7.07 -59.98 -14.76
CA ASP A 43 5.71 -60.48 -15.04
C ASP A 43 4.67 -59.43 -14.66
N LEU A 44 3.68 -59.22 -15.53
CA LEU A 44 2.64 -58.20 -15.37
C LEU A 44 1.95 -58.29 -14.01
N ARG A 45 1.71 -59.51 -13.51
CA ARG A 45 1.04 -59.73 -12.22
C ARG A 45 1.96 -59.35 -11.06
N LEU A 46 3.24 -59.72 -11.13
CA LEU A 46 4.23 -59.38 -10.10
C LEU A 46 4.51 -57.87 -10.04
N ALA A 47 4.57 -57.21 -11.19
CA ALA A 47 4.68 -55.75 -11.28
C ALA A 47 3.46 -55.04 -10.69
N PHE A 48 2.26 -55.53 -11.02
CA PHE A 48 1.01 -54.98 -10.49
C PHE A 48 0.93 -55.14 -8.97
N LEU A 49 1.20 -56.35 -8.46
CA LEU A 49 1.15 -56.66 -7.03
C LEU A 49 2.18 -55.88 -6.22
N SER A 50 3.39 -55.69 -6.75
CA SER A 50 4.44 -54.90 -6.09
C SER A 50 4.09 -53.41 -6.03
N ALA A 51 3.58 -52.83 -7.11
CA ALA A 51 3.08 -51.45 -7.10
C ALA A 51 1.91 -51.27 -6.12
N PHE A 52 0.96 -52.21 -6.13
CA PHE A 52 -0.19 -52.18 -5.22
C PHE A 52 0.23 -52.29 -3.75
N ALA A 53 1.11 -53.23 -3.42
CA ALA A 53 1.59 -53.41 -2.05
C ALA A 53 2.33 -52.17 -1.53
N GLY A 54 3.15 -51.53 -2.36
CA GLY A 54 3.84 -50.29 -2.01
C GLY A 54 2.88 -49.12 -1.80
N LEU A 55 1.98 -48.86 -2.76
CA LEU A 55 1.05 -47.73 -2.69
C LEU A 55 0.05 -47.88 -1.53
N TRP A 56 -0.60 -49.04 -1.46
CA TRP A 56 -1.63 -49.28 -0.45
C TRP A 56 -1.01 -49.38 0.96
N GLY A 57 0.19 -49.97 1.07
CA GLY A 57 0.96 -49.96 2.30
C GLY A 57 1.31 -48.55 2.78
N GLY A 58 1.70 -47.66 1.86
CA GLY A 58 1.93 -46.23 2.13
C GLY A 58 0.69 -45.52 2.67
N ASP A 59 -0.48 -45.73 2.05
CA ASP A 59 -1.76 -45.14 2.48
C ASP A 59 -2.11 -45.53 3.92
N LEU A 60 -2.02 -46.83 4.19
CA LEU A 60 -2.29 -47.39 5.52
C LEU A 60 -1.30 -46.85 6.55
N GLY A 61 -0.03 -46.67 6.16
CA GLY A 61 1.00 -46.07 6.99
C GLY A 61 0.67 -44.63 7.40
N VAL A 62 0.34 -43.77 6.43
CA VAL A 62 -0.06 -42.37 6.68
C VAL A 62 -1.28 -42.31 7.59
N TYR A 63 -2.30 -43.11 7.30
CA TYR A 63 -3.52 -43.17 8.08
C TYR A 63 -3.30 -43.69 9.51
N ALA A 64 -2.48 -44.74 9.68
CA ALA A 64 -2.15 -45.26 11.00
C ALA A 64 -1.35 -44.24 11.84
N LEU A 65 -0.42 -43.52 11.19
CA LEU A 65 0.39 -42.48 11.81
C LEU A 65 -0.49 -41.32 12.29
N THR A 66 -1.40 -40.83 11.45
CA THR A 66 -2.30 -39.71 11.78
C THR A 66 -3.34 -40.12 12.83
N ARG A 67 -3.87 -41.35 12.76
CA ARG A 67 -4.81 -41.87 13.78
C ARG A 67 -4.16 -42.05 15.15
N ARG A 68 -2.88 -42.44 15.23
CA ARG A 68 -2.16 -42.67 16.50
C ARG A 68 -1.47 -41.43 17.07
N ILE A 69 -0.85 -40.62 16.22
CA ILE A 69 0.02 -39.49 16.63
C ILE A 69 -0.64 -38.13 16.37
N GLY A 70 -1.62 -38.05 15.46
CA GLY A 70 -2.31 -36.81 15.09
C GLY A 70 -2.90 -36.00 16.24
N PRO A 71 -3.59 -36.61 17.23
CA PRO A 71 -4.13 -35.87 18.38
C PRO A 71 -3.06 -35.18 19.25
N ARG A 72 -1.82 -35.71 19.29
CA ARG A 72 -0.70 -35.10 20.02
C ARG A 72 -0.03 -33.97 19.23
N ILE A 73 0.07 -34.11 17.90
CA ILE A 73 0.69 -33.10 17.02
C ILE A 73 -0.22 -31.86 16.86
N MET A 74 -1.55 -32.04 16.84
CA MET A 74 -2.51 -30.92 16.75
C MET A 74 -2.53 -30.00 17.97
N GLN A 75 -1.96 -30.41 19.11
CA GLN A 75 -1.81 -29.57 20.30
C GLN A 75 -0.58 -28.64 20.23
N HIS A 76 0.30 -28.83 19.25
CA HIS A 76 1.50 -28.01 19.07
C HIS A 76 1.19 -26.73 18.28
N ARG A 77 1.62 -25.57 18.81
CA ARG A 77 1.26 -24.21 18.34
C ARG A 77 1.52 -23.95 16.85
N TRP A 78 2.46 -24.67 16.23
CA TRP A 78 2.80 -24.54 14.81
C TRP A 78 1.79 -25.19 13.86
N PHE A 79 1.09 -26.26 14.28
CA PHE A 79 0.19 -27.03 13.41
C PHE A 79 -1.29 -26.67 13.62
N ALA A 80 -1.61 -25.97 14.71
CA ALA A 80 -2.97 -25.52 15.02
C ALA A 80 -3.56 -24.56 13.98
N GLY A 81 -2.72 -23.86 13.19
CA GLY A 81 -3.15 -22.90 12.16
C GLY A 81 -3.36 -23.48 10.76
N TRP A 82 -2.94 -24.71 10.48
CA TRP A 82 -3.06 -25.32 9.14
C TRP A 82 -4.41 -25.97 8.88
N PHE A 83 -5.18 -26.27 9.93
CA PHE A 83 -6.50 -26.88 9.83
C PHE A 83 -7.54 -25.93 10.44
N SER A 84 -8.22 -25.16 9.58
CA SER A 84 -9.28 -24.25 10.03
C SER A 84 -10.38 -25.03 10.73
N LYS A 85 -10.71 -24.61 11.96
CA LYS A 85 -11.76 -25.18 12.83
C LYS A 85 -13.15 -25.20 12.18
N GLU A 86 -13.35 -24.49 11.05
CA GLU A 86 -14.63 -24.38 10.36
C GLU A 86 -15.01 -25.57 9.47
N LYS A 87 -14.07 -26.41 9.01
CA LYS A 87 -14.40 -27.56 8.14
C LYS A 87 -14.67 -28.86 8.92
N ALA A 88 -14.49 -28.85 10.24
CA ALA A 88 -14.59 -30.02 11.11
C ALA A 88 -16.02 -30.33 11.61
N ARG A 89 -17.06 -29.65 11.11
CA ARG A 89 -18.44 -29.79 11.64
C ARG A 89 -19.54 -30.23 10.67
N SER A 90 -19.29 -30.45 9.38
CA SER A 90 -20.40 -30.65 8.41
C SER A 90 -20.37 -31.89 7.51
N SER A 91 -19.50 -32.88 7.73
CA SER A 91 -19.61 -34.13 6.97
C SER A 91 -19.36 -35.32 7.87
N ASN A 92 -20.40 -36.13 8.04
CA ASN A 92 -20.30 -37.46 8.64
C ASN A 92 -19.28 -38.26 7.80
N PRO A 93 -18.06 -38.57 8.30
CA PRO A 93 -16.98 -39.13 7.47
C PRO A 93 -17.30 -40.52 6.92
N SER A 94 -18.24 -41.23 7.56
CA SER A 94 -18.78 -42.53 7.12
C SER A 94 -19.99 -42.41 6.18
N GLY A 95 -20.45 -41.21 5.85
CA GLY A 95 -21.48 -40.99 4.84
C GLY A 95 -20.94 -41.21 3.43
N SER A 96 -21.81 -41.56 2.49
CA SER A 96 -21.46 -41.83 1.07
C SER A 96 -20.59 -40.74 0.42
N ASN A 97 -20.81 -39.47 0.77
CA ASN A 97 -20.05 -38.33 0.26
C ASN A 97 -18.60 -38.26 0.78
N GLY A 98 -18.36 -38.71 2.02
CA GLY A 98 -17.01 -38.80 2.61
C GLY A 98 -16.18 -39.89 1.95
N LEU A 99 -16.80 -41.05 1.73
CA LEU A 99 -16.21 -42.19 1.04
C LEU A 99 -15.85 -41.85 -0.42
N LEU A 100 -16.74 -41.14 -1.12
CA LEU A 100 -16.50 -40.69 -2.50
C LEU A 100 -15.36 -39.68 -2.60
N SER A 101 -15.31 -38.70 -1.68
CA SER A 101 -14.23 -37.70 -1.70
C SER A 101 -12.86 -38.33 -1.40
N LEU A 102 -12.81 -39.32 -0.50
CA LEU A 102 -11.61 -40.10 -0.23
C LEU A 102 -11.17 -40.90 -1.47
N ALA A 103 -12.11 -41.56 -2.16
CA ALA A 103 -11.82 -42.32 -3.38
C ALA A 103 -11.32 -41.42 -4.52
N LEU A 104 -11.95 -40.26 -4.71
CA LEU A 104 -11.60 -39.31 -5.77
C LEU A 104 -10.27 -38.58 -5.50
N SER A 105 -9.86 -38.44 -4.23
CA SER A 105 -8.64 -37.72 -3.86
C SER A 105 -7.37 -38.25 -4.55
N ARG A 106 -7.37 -39.53 -4.96
CA ARG A 106 -6.24 -40.14 -5.67
C ARG A 106 -6.09 -39.64 -7.11
N PHE A 107 -7.19 -39.23 -7.74
CA PHE A 107 -7.18 -38.75 -9.13
C PHE A 107 -6.92 -37.25 -9.25
N PHE A 108 -6.88 -36.52 -8.12
CA PHE A 108 -6.64 -35.08 -8.09
C PHE A 108 -5.33 -34.74 -7.36
N PRO A 109 -4.34 -34.15 -8.06
CA PRO A 109 -3.02 -33.88 -7.48
C PRO A 109 -3.12 -32.96 -6.26
N GLY A 110 -2.39 -33.31 -5.19
CA GLY A 110 -2.31 -32.52 -3.96
C GLY A 110 -3.47 -32.68 -2.97
N THR A 111 -4.52 -33.44 -3.30
CA THR A 111 -5.69 -33.63 -2.42
C THR A 111 -5.62 -34.89 -1.55
N ARG A 112 -4.78 -35.85 -1.94
CA ARG A 112 -4.62 -37.18 -1.34
C ARG A 112 -4.11 -37.15 0.12
N LEU A 113 -2.98 -36.49 0.37
CA LEU A 113 -2.40 -36.40 1.71
C LEU A 113 -3.35 -35.70 2.71
N PRO A 114 -3.97 -34.55 2.38
CA PRO A 114 -5.00 -33.95 3.23
C PRO A 114 -6.19 -34.88 3.51
N ALA A 115 -6.67 -35.63 2.52
CA ALA A 115 -7.80 -36.55 2.70
C ALA A 115 -7.46 -37.69 3.68
N TYR A 116 -6.25 -38.26 3.60
CA TYR A 116 -5.82 -39.34 4.50
C TYR A 116 -5.53 -38.86 5.90
N VAL A 117 -4.95 -37.67 6.02
CA VAL A 117 -4.74 -37.00 7.31
C VAL A 117 -6.09 -36.70 7.97
N SER A 118 -7.05 -36.14 7.24
CA SER A 118 -8.41 -35.89 7.76
C SER A 118 -9.07 -37.19 8.19
N ALA A 119 -9.09 -38.21 7.33
CA ALA A 119 -9.70 -39.50 7.66
C ALA A 119 -9.10 -40.17 8.91
N GLY A 120 -7.79 -40.01 9.13
CA GLY A 120 -7.10 -40.50 10.33
C GLY A 120 -7.42 -39.69 11.59
N LEU A 121 -7.47 -38.36 11.49
CA LEU A 121 -7.85 -37.46 12.59
C LEU A 121 -9.32 -37.64 13.00
N ASP A 122 -10.20 -37.83 12.03
CA ASP A 122 -11.64 -38.05 12.20
C ASP A 122 -11.97 -39.49 12.63
N ARG A 123 -10.95 -40.34 12.83
CA ARG A 123 -11.06 -41.74 13.29
C ARG A 123 -12.04 -42.59 12.47
N MET A 124 -12.03 -42.42 11.15
CA MET A 124 -12.81 -43.23 10.21
C MET A 124 -12.64 -44.75 10.50
N PRO A 125 -13.62 -45.63 10.27
CA PRO A 125 -13.43 -47.07 10.45
C PRO A 125 -12.29 -47.61 9.57
N VAL A 126 -11.37 -48.38 10.16
CA VAL A 126 -10.15 -48.87 9.47
C VAL A 126 -10.52 -49.67 8.22
N LEU A 127 -11.53 -50.54 8.31
CA LEU A 127 -11.99 -51.38 7.21
C LEU A 127 -12.56 -50.55 6.05
N ALA A 128 -13.29 -49.47 6.36
CA ALA A 128 -13.85 -48.58 5.34
C ALA A 128 -12.74 -47.82 4.61
N PHE A 129 -11.78 -47.27 5.36
CA PHE A 129 -10.61 -46.59 4.78
C PHE A 129 -9.81 -47.54 3.90
N ALA A 130 -9.42 -48.70 4.44
CA ALA A 130 -8.59 -49.69 3.76
C ALA A 130 -9.27 -50.22 2.48
N GLY A 131 -10.57 -50.50 2.52
CA GLY A 131 -11.32 -50.97 1.36
C GLY A 131 -11.39 -49.93 0.24
N ILE A 132 -11.69 -48.68 0.57
CA ILE A 132 -11.80 -47.60 -0.42
C ILE A 132 -10.45 -47.25 -1.03
N THR A 133 -9.41 -47.14 -0.20
CA THR A 133 -8.07 -46.85 -0.69
C THR A 133 -7.54 -48.00 -1.55
N ALA A 134 -7.84 -49.26 -1.21
CA ALA A 134 -7.51 -50.41 -2.04
C ALA A 134 -8.17 -50.34 -3.43
N VAL A 135 -9.49 -50.10 -3.49
CA VAL A 135 -10.22 -49.99 -4.76
C VAL A 135 -9.69 -48.83 -5.59
N SER A 136 -9.48 -47.66 -4.98
CA SER A 136 -8.92 -46.50 -5.68
C SER A 136 -7.48 -46.73 -6.16
N ALA A 137 -6.65 -47.44 -5.37
CA ALA A 137 -5.29 -47.79 -5.74
C ALA A 137 -5.26 -48.75 -6.92
N ILE A 138 -6.11 -49.79 -6.91
CA ILE A 138 -6.27 -50.71 -8.04
C ILE A 138 -6.68 -49.94 -9.30
N ALA A 139 -7.68 -49.07 -9.20
CA ALA A 139 -8.14 -48.27 -10.34
C ALA A 139 -7.04 -47.36 -10.90
N TRP A 140 -6.26 -46.71 -10.03
CA TRP A 140 -5.12 -45.87 -10.42
C TRP A 140 -3.99 -46.68 -11.09
N ILE A 141 -3.60 -47.81 -10.50
CA ILE A 141 -2.55 -48.66 -11.05
C ILE A 141 -2.99 -49.23 -12.39
N LEU A 142 -4.24 -49.69 -12.52
CA LEU A 142 -4.80 -50.13 -13.80
C LEU A 142 -4.81 -49.01 -14.84
N LEU A 143 -5.18 -47.79 -14.46
CA LEU A 143 -5.14 -46.63 -15.35
C LEU A 143 -3.71 -46.35 -15.84
N VAL A 144 -2.72 -46.38 -14.95
CA VAL A 144 -1.30 -46.16 -15.29
C VAL A 144 -0.76 -47.28 -16.16
N PHE A 145 -1.02 -48.54 -15.81
CA PHE A 145 -0.62 -49.71 -16.59
C PHE A 145 -1.27 -49.70 -17.97
N ALA A 146 -2.58 -49.42 -18.06
CA ALA A 146 -3.27 -49.29 -19.34
C ALA A 146 -2.70 -48.13 -20.15
N SER A 147 -2.42 -46.97 -19.54
CA SER A 147 -1.85 -45.81 -20.23
C SER A 147 -0.46 -46.11 -20.82
N ILE A 148 0.37 -46.87 -20.10
CA ILE A 148 1.72 -47.23 -20.55
C ILE A 148 1.70 -48.37 -21.57
N GLN A 149 0.78 -49.34 -21.43
CA GLN A 149 0.63 -50.47 -22.36
C GLN A 149 -0.07 -50.06 -23.67
N LEU A 150 -1.02 -49.11 -23.60
CA LEU A 150 -1.73 -48.54 -24.75
C LEU A 150 -0.99 -47.38 -25.40
N ALA A 151 0.08 -46.85 -24.75
CA ALA A 151 0.96 -45.88 -25.37
C ALA A 151 1.51 -46.51 -26.66
N PRO A 152 1.29 -45.90 -27.85
CA PRO A 152 1.72 -46.48 -29.12
C PRO A 152 3.23 -46.72 -29.11
N SER A 153 3.60 -47.97 -28.88
CA SER A 153 4.97 -48.45 -28.92
C SER A 153 5.40 -48.50 -30.38
N ARG A 154 5.94 -47.37 -30.91
CA ARG A 154 6.92 -47.26 -32.03
C ARG A 154 7.06 -45.84 -32.62
N SER A 155 7.13 -44.79 -31.81
CA SER A 155 7.69 -43.52 -32.33
C SER A 155 8.46 -42.76 -31.26
N SER A 156 9.68 -42.34 -31.62
CA SER A 156 10.55 -41.46 -30.83
C SER A 156 9.87 -40.14 -30.43
N SER A 157 8.80 -39.75 -31.12
CA SER A 157 8.00 -38.55 -30.84
C SER A 157 7.22 -38.64 -29.52
N ALA A 158 6.76 -39.83 -29.11
CA ALA A 158 5.97 -40.01 -27.89
C ALA A 158 6.79 -39.81 -26.60
N LYS A 159 8.07 -40.21 -26.59
CA LYS A 159 8.99 -39.93 -25.46
C LYS A 159 9.26 -38.44 -25.31
N GLN A 160 9.36 -37.71 -26.42
CA GLN A 160 9.55 -36.27 -26.42
C GLN A 160 8.29 -35.55 -25.90
N GLN A 161 7.10 -35.98 -26.31
CA GLN A 161 5.83 -35.45 -25.80
C GLN A 161 5.64 -35.71 -24.30
N LEU A 162 5.99 -36.90 -23.79
CA LEU A 162 5.93 -37.20 -22.36
C LEU A 162 6.92 -36.34 -21.54
N ALA A 163 8.13 -36.11 -22.07
CA ALA A 163 9.11 -35.24 -21.43
C ALA A 163 8.63 -33.78 -21.40
N ILE A 164 8.03 -33.30 -22.49
CA ILE A 164 7.46 -31.94 -22.57
C ILE A 164 6.28 -31.79 -21.59
N LEU A 165 5.37 -32.77 -21.51
CA LEU A 165 4.26 -32.74 -20.56
C LEU A 165 4.74 -32.80 -19.11
N SER A 166 5.78 -33.58 -18.82
CA SER A 166 6.38 -33.66 -17.49
C SER A 166 7.09 -32.36 -17.10
N LEU A 167 7.84 -31.74 -18.02
CA LEU A 167 8.44 -30.42 -17.85
C LEU A 167 7.38 -29.34 -17.68
N PHE A 168 6.29 -29.40 -18.42
CA PHE A 168 5.14 -28.51 -18.27
C PHE A 168 4.47 -28.69 -16.91
N GLY A 169 4.27 -29.93 -16.45
CA GLY A 169 3.74 -30.25 -15.14
C GLY A 169 4.63 -29.76 -13.99
N LEU A 170 5.95 -29.96 -14.09
CA LEU A 170 6.96 -29.43 -13.16
C LEU A 170 6.98 -27.90 -13.17
N GLY A 171 6.89 -27.29 -14.36
CA GLY A 171 6.80 -25.84 -14.53
C GLY A 171 5.55 -25.27 -13.89
N LEU A 172 4.40 -25.90 -14.10
CA LEU A 172 3.13 -25.52 -13.49
C LEU A 172 3.15 -25.71 -11.97
N PHE A 173 3.73 -26.82 -11.47
CA PHE A 173 3.90 -27.06 -10.04
C PHE A 173 4.83 -26.04 -9.39
N ALA A 174 5.95 -25.71 -10.03
CA ALA A 174 6.87 -24.67 -9.58
C ALA A 174 6.18 -23.29 -9.58
N LEU A 175 5.40 -22.98 -10.61
CA LEU A 175 4.64 -21.73 -10.73
C LEU A 175 3.56 -21.62 -9.67
N LEU A 176 2.78 -22.69 -9.41
CA LEU A 176 1.76 -22.72 -8.36
C LEU A 176 2.38 -22.68 -6.95
N SER A 177 3.53 -23.32 -6.76
CA SER A 177 4.28 -23.29 -5.48
C SER A 177 4.88 -21.91 -5.22
N ALA A 178 5.46 -21.28 -6.25
CA ALA A 178 5.91 -19.89 -6.20
C ALA A 178 4.73 -18.94 -5.96
N TRP A 179 3.59 -19.16 -6.61
CA TRP A 179 2.36 -18.39 -6.38
C TRP A 179 1.79 -18.63 -4.97
N ARG A 180 1.90 -19.82 -4.39
CA ARG A 180 1.49 -20.05 -3.00
C ARG A 180 2.41 -19.34 -2.00
N ARG A 181 3.71 -19.30 -2.28
CA ARG A 181 4.72 -18.70 -1.40
C ARG A 181 4.80 -17.16 -1.53
N TRP A 182 4.64 -16.63 -2.73
CA TRP A 182 4.81 -15.20 -3.05
C TRP A 182 3.56 -14.53 -3.58
N GLY A 183 2.53 -15.28 -3.97
CA GLY A 183 1.30 -14.73 -4.55
C GLY A 183 0.54 -13.82 -3.59
N HIS A 184 0.68 -13.98 -2.27
CA HIS A 184 0.14 -12.99 -1.32
C HIS A 184 0.79 -11.61 -1.49
N GLY A 185 2.12 -11.55 -1.55
CA GLY A 185 2.87 -10.31 -1.78
C GLY A 185 2.58 -9.71 -3.16
N ILE A 186 2.52 -10.56 -4.19
CA ILE A 186 2.21 -10.15 -5.57
C ILE A 186 0.78 -9.59 -5.66
N ARG A 187 -0.23 -10.31 -5.15
CA ARG A 187 -1.64 -9.84 -5.14
C ARG A 187 -1.78 -8.53 -4.39
N ARG A 188 -1.09 -8.38 -3.27
CA ARG A 188 -1.10 -7.15 -2.49
C ARG A 188 -0.48 -5.98 -3.24
N SER A 189 0.68 -6.18 -3.86
CA SER A 189 1.36 -5.17 -4.68
C SER A 189 0.51 -4.78 -5.90
N LEU A 190 -0.10 -5.76 -6.57
CA LEU A 190 -1.03 -5.52 -7.69
C LEU A 190 -2.28 -4.76 -7.24
N SER A 191 -2.87 -5.11 -6.10
CA SER A 191 -4.01 -4.36 -5.54
C SER A 191 -3.63 -2.90 -5.25
N ILE A 192 -2.51 -2.66 -4.57
CA ILE A 192 -2.05 -1.28 -4.29
C ILE A 192 -1.80 -0.51 -5.59
N SER A 193 -1.19 -1.16 -6.58
CA SER A 193 -0.91 -0.55 -7.88
C SER A 193 -2.20 -0.22 -8.63
N PHE A 194 -3.17 -1.14 -8.64
CA PHE A 194 -4.48 -0.92 -9.22
C PHE A 194 -5.22 0.24 -8.53
N ASP A 195 -5.23 0.26 -7.19
CA ASP A 195 -5.88 1.33 -6.42
C ASP A 195 -5.24 2.70 -6.70
N ARG A 196 -3.91 2.77 -6.85
CA ARG A 196 -3.21 3.99 -7.26
C ARG A 196 -3.52 4.41 -8.71
N ILE A 197 -3.81 3.47 -9.60
CA ILE A 197 -4.21 3.78 -10.99
C ILE A 197 -5.64 4.33 -11.02
N VAL A 198 -6.56 3.75 -10.26
CA VAL A 198 -7.95 4.20 -10.21
C VAL A 198 -8.08 5.55 -9.48
N ARG A 199 -7.35 5.72 -8.38
CA ARG A 199 -7.37 6.93 -7.56
C ARG A 199 -6.35 7.94 -8.07
N TRP A 200 -6.82 8.84 -8.92
CA TRP A 200 -5.99 9.85 -9.58
C TRP A 200 -5.24 10.78 -8.61
N GLU A 201 -5.68 10.90 -7.35
CA GLU A 201 -4.96 11.62 -6.28
C GLU A 201 -3.53 11.08 -6.05
N PHE A 202 -3.25 9.82 -6.37
CA PHE A 202 -1.93 9.19 -6.22
C PHE A 202 -1.13 9.14 -7.51
N TRP A 203 -1.62 9.74 -8.60
CA TRP A 203 -0.92 9.72 -9.86
C TRP A 203 0.42 10.46 -9.76
N PRO A 204 1.45 10.01 -10.50
CA PRO A 204 2.70 10.74 -10.59
C PRO A 204 2.47 12.18 -11.06
N ALA A 205 3.21 13.12 -10.47
CA ALA A 205 3.05 14.55 -10.75
C ALA A 205 3.18 14.88 -12.26
N TRP A 206 4.10 14.23 -12.99
CA TRP A 206 4.27 14.46 -14.43
C TRP A 206 3.01 14.11 -15.23
N LEU A 207 2.28 13.07 -14.83
CA LEU A 207 1.06 12.63 -15.51
C LEU A 207 -0.07 13.61 -15.21
N PHE A 208 -0.31 13.88 -13.92
CA PHE A 208 -1.38 14.77 -13.48
C PHE A 208 -1.21 16.21 -13.98
N TYR A 209 -0.01 16.77 -13.93
CA TYR A 209 0.24 18.17 -14.32
C TYR A 209 0.47 18.38 -15.82
N SER A 210 0.58 17.32 -16.63
CA SER A 210 0.75 17.49 -18.09
C SER A 210 -0.41 18.26 -18.76
N PRO A 211 -1.70 18.02 -18.44
CA PRO A 211 -2.79 18.82 -19.02
C PRO A 211 -2.85 20.24 -18.44
N VAL A 212 -2.37 20.43 -17.20
CA VAL A 212 -2.27 21.76 -16.58
C VAL A 212 -1.27 22.64 -17.34
N ALA A 213 -0.14 22.06 -17.75
CA ALA A 213 0.83 22.77 -18.60
C ALA A 213 0.20 23.20 -19.94
N VAL A 214 -0.63 22.34 -20.56
CA VAL A 214 -1.38 22.67 -21.79
C VAL A 214 -2.38 23.80 -21.54
N ILE A 215 -3.12 23.75 -20.42
CA ILE A 215 -4.04 24.82 -20.01
C ILE A 215 -3.29 26.16 -19.88
N CYS A 216 -2.16 26.19 -19.17
CA CYS A 216 -1.35 27.39 -19.01
C CYS A 216 -0.78 27.90 -20.35
N GLY A 217 -0.35 26.99 -21.23
CA GLY A 217 0.10 27.34 -22.57
C GLY A 217 -1.01 27.99 -23.40
N TRP A 218 -2.21 27.42 -23.38
CA TRP A 218 -3.39 27.97 -24.05
C TRP A 218 -3.80 29.33 -23.48
N LEU A 219 -3.80 29.50 -22.14
CA LEU A 219 -4.08 30.78 -21.49
C LEU A 219 -3.04 31.84 -21.85
N GLY A 220 -1.75 31.47 -21.92
CA GLY A 220 -0.68 32.35 -22.36
C GLY A 220 -0.87 32.87 -23.78
N LEU A 221 -1.30 32.01 -24.70
CA LEU A 221 -1.69 32.42 -26.05
C LEU A 221 -2.94 33.31 -26.05
N ARG A 222 -4.00 32.90 -25.34
CA ARG A 222 -5.29 33.61 -25.28
C ARG A 222 -5.17 35.04 -24.74
N TYR A 223 -4.38 35.24 -23.69
CA TYR A 223 -4.17 36.54 -23.05
C TYR A 223 -2.94 37.30 -23.56
N ARG A 224 -2.25 36.74 -24.56
CA ARG A 224 -1.08 37.33 -25.22
C ARG A 224 0.03 37.68 -24.21
N GLY A 225 0.47 36.70 -23.44
CA GLY A 225 1.56 36.87 -22.47
C GLY A 225 1.78 35.66 -21.58
N PHE A 226 2.86 34.91 -21.80
CA PHE A 226 3.23 33.76 -20.97
C PHE A 226 3.72 34.15 -19.57
N SER A 227 4.22 35.39 -19.40
CA SER A 227 4.68 35.93 -18.12
C SER A 227 3.56 36.57 -17.28
N LEU A 228 2.31 36.58 -17.75
CA LEU A 228 1.20 37.20 -17.00
C LEU A 228 1.04 36.67 -15.56
N PRO A 229 1.24 35.36 -15.28
CA PRO A 229 1.20 34.87 -13.90
C PRO A 229 2.23 35.52 -12.98
N THR A 230 3.39 35.98 -13.49
CA THR A 230 4.44 36.58 -12.65
C THR A 230 4.14 38.00 -12.20
N VAL A 231 3.06 38.59 -12.71
CA VAL A 231 2.57 39.93 -12.31
C VAL A 231 1.17 39.84 -11.69
N ALA A 232 0.71 38.64 -11.32
CA ALA A 232 -0.57 38.45 -10.64
C ALA A 232 -0.55 39.05 -9.22
N ASN A 233 0.57 38.89 -8.51
CA ASN A 233 0.86 39.58 -7.25
C ASN A 233 2.10 40.46 -7.41
N LEU A 234 2.01 41.76 -7.09
CA LEU A 234 3.04 42.74 -7.44
C LEU A 234 4.21 42.79 -6.44
N ASN A 235 3.95 42.49 -5.16
CA ASN A 235 4.96 42.53 -4.10
C ASN A 235 5.57 41.16 -3.78
N GLN A 236 5.37 40.21 -4.69
CA GLN A 236 5.81 38.84 -4.56
C GLN A 236 6.82 38.54 -5.66
N LYS A 237 7.92 37.84 -5.31
CA LYS A 237 8.96 37.49 -6.28
C LYS A 237 8.35 36.59 -7.35
N ASN A 238 8.46 37.00 -8.62
CA ASN A 238 7.79 36.33 -9.74
C ASN A 238 6.29 36.13 -9.51
N GLY A 239 5.63 37.04 -8.78
CA GLY A 239 4.20 37.06 -8.51
C GLY A 239 3.63 35.83 -7.82
N GLY A 240 4.41 35.08 -7.03
CA GLY A 240 3.90 33.87 -6.40
C GLY A 240 4.30 32.57 -7.07
N ILE A 241 5.08 32.61 -8.15
CA ILE A 241 5.25 31.44 -9.03
C ILE A 241 6.40 30.53 -8.59
N VAL A 242 7.61 31.06 -8.34
CA VAL A 242 8.78 30.28 -7.94
C VAL A 242 9.72 31.10 -7.05
N GLY A 243 10.23 30.45 -6.00
CA GLY A 243 11.39 30.92 -5.23
C GLY A 243 11.07 32.06 -4.25
N GLU A 244 9.84 32.11 -3.76
CA GLU A 244 9.42 33.08 -2.75
C GLU A 244 10.07 32.79 -1.39
N SER A 245 10.45 33.87 -0.70
CA SER A 245 10.81 33.82 0.71
C SER A 245 9.52 33.74 1.52
N LYS A 246 9.34 32.65 2.27
CA LYS A 246 8.17 32.46 3.12
C LYS A 246 8.15 33.44 4.28
N ILE A 247 9.32 33.78 4.83
CA ILE A 247 9.41 34.72 5.93
C ILE A 247 9.02 36.13 5.48
N GLY A 248 9.35 36.52 4.24
CA GLY A 248 9.04 37.85 3.72
C GLY A 248 7.55 38.17 3.78
N ILE A 249 6.70 37.27 3.28
CA ILE A 249 5.24 37.49 3.34
C ILE A 249 4.66 37.29 4.75
N LEU A 250 5.23 36.36 5.53
CA LEU A 250 4.80 36.13 6.90
C LEU A 250 5.06 37.35 7.79
N GLN A 251 6.20 38.03 7.61
CA GLN A 251 6.51 39.28 8.32
C GLN A 251 5.50 40.38 8.01
N THR A 252 5.14 40.59 6.74
CA THR A 252 4.09 41.56 6.37
C THR A 252 2.74 41.20 7.00
N LEU A 253 2.40 39.92 7.07
CA LEU A 253 1.19 39.45 7.76
C LEU A 253 1.25 39.71 9.28
N MET A 254 2.40 39.45 9.92
CA MET A 254 2.61 39.74 11.33
C MET A 254 2.52 41.24 11.63
N GLU A 255 2.96 42.11 10.72
CA GLU A 255 2.89 43.56 10.88
C GLU A 255 1.48 44.10 10.67
N THR A 256 0.76 43.59 9.66
CA THR A 256 -0.54 44.15 9.25
C THR A 256 -1.75 43.49 9.89
N SER A 257 -1.62 42.23 10.27
CA SER A 257 -2.67 41.38 10.85
C SER A 257 -2.10 40.43 11.93
N PRO A 258 -1.41 40.95 12.96
CA PRO A 258 -0.78 40.15 14.01
C PRO A 258 -1.76 39.23 14.74
N GLU A 259 -3.00 39.68 14.94
CA GLU A 259 -4.05 38.94 15.64
C GLU A 259 -4.43 37.63 14.93
N TYR A 260 -4.20 37.56 13.61
CA TYR A 260 -4.50 36.40 12.77
C TYR A 260 -3.26 35.63 12.34
N THR A 261 -2.05 36.01 12.74
CA THR A 261 -0.82 35.46 12.14
C THR A 261 0.07 34.81 13.19
N SER A 262 0.52 33.59 12.90
CA SER A 262 1.49 32.91 13.77
C SER A 262 2.88 33.54 13.66
N ASP A 263 3.46 33.87 14.81
CA ASP A 263 4.82 34.39 14.91
C ASP A 263 5.84 33.49 14.20
N GLY A 264 6.66 34.09 13.34
CA GLY A 264 7.79 33.42 12.69
C GLY A 264 8.98 34.36 12.54
N TYR A 265 10.17 33.81 12.69
CA TYR A 265 11.43 34.55 12.69
C TYR A 265 12.47 33.84 11.84
N LEU A 266 13.26 34.62 11.10
CA LEU A 266 14.35 34.12 10.28
C LEU A 266 15.51 33.67 11.17
N VAL A 267 15.96 32.43 10.97
CA VAL A 267 17.26 31.95 11.43
C VAL A 267 18.18 31.99 10.21
N PRO A 268 19.22 32.86 10.21
CA PRO A 268 20.11 33.00 9.07
C PRO A 268 20.92 31.72 8.82
N GLU A 269 21.49 31.63 7.62
CA GLU A 269 22.50 30.62 7.31
C GLU A 269 23.77 30.85 8.15
N GLY A 270 24.50 29.78 8.44
CA GLY A 270 25.69 29.84 9.30
C GLY A 270 26.13 28.46 9.77
N SER A 271 27.13 28.43 10.65
CA SER A 271 27.55 27.19 11.30
C SER A 271 26.44 26.64 12.20
N VAL A 272 26.55 25.37 12.59
CA VAL A 272 25.59 24.71 13.49
C VAL A 272 25.47 25.48 14.81
N GLU A 273 26.60 25.90 15.37
CA GLU A 273 26.69 26.62 16.64
C GLU A 273 25.98 27.98 16.57
N ASN A 274 26.30 28.79 15.56
CA ASN A 274 25.69 30.11 15.37
C ASN A 274 24.17 30.03 15.17
N ARG A 275 23.70 28.97 14.50
CA ARG A 275 22.27 28.76 14.28
C ARG A 275 21.55 28.31 15.55
N ILE A 276 22.15 27.45 16.35
CA ILE A 276 21.61 27.06 17.66
C ILE A 276 21.55 28.29 18.58
N GLU A 277 22.59 29.11 18.61
CA GLU A 277 22.61 30.37 19.36
C GLU A 277 21.49 31.31 18.90
N SER A 278 21.37 31.56 17.59
CA SER A 278 20.32 32.39 17.01
C SER A 278 18.91 31.88 17.35
N ILE A 279 18.69 30.56 17.29
CA ILE A 279 17.44 29.92 17.72
C ILE A 279 17.16 30.20 19.20
N GLY A 280 18.17 30.05 20.06
CA GLY A 280 18.07 30.36 21.48
C GLY A 280 17.71 31.82 21.75
N GLU A 281 18.37 32.76 21.08
CA GLU A 281 18.09 34.19 21.18
C GLU A 281 16.66 34.53 20.75
N ILE A 282 16.19 33.97 19.63
CA ILE A 282 14.83 34.17 19.13
C ILE A 282 13.82 33.65 20.16
N CYS A 283 14.03 32.45 20.71
CA CYS A 283 13.15 31.86 21.71
C CYS A 283 13.05 32.72 22.97
N VAL A 284 14.17 33.25 23.46
CA VAL A 284 14.19 34.15 24.63
C VAL A 284 13.53 35.48 24.32
N ARG A 285 13.92 36.14 23.22
CA ARG A 285 13.44 37.47 22.84
C ARG A 285 11.94 37.50 22.57
N HIS A 286 11.41 36.47 21.92
CA HIS A 286 10.01 36.39 21.48
C HIS A 286 9.16 35.44 22.33
N GLN A 287 9.70 34.94 23.45
CA GLN A 287 9.02 34.04 24.38
C GLN A 287 8.40 32.82 23.67
N ILE A 288 9.12 32.23 22.72
CA ILE A 288 8.72 30.99 22.05
C ILE A 288 9.18 29.81 22.90
N ARG A 289 8.26 28.90 23.18
CA ARG A 289 8.50 27.67 23.95
C ARG A 289 8.28 26.45 23.07
N PHE A 290 8.85 25.32 23.47
CA PHE A 290 8.54 24.04 22.84
C PHE A 290 7.04 23.69 22.99
N PRO A 291 6.45 23.00 21.99
CA PRO A 291 7.05 22.74 20.69
C PRO A 291 7.02 23.99 19.78
N PHE A 292 7.99 24.11 18.87
CA PHE A 292 7.98 25.08 17.77
C PHE A 292 8.35 24.39 16.45
N VAL A 293 8.21 25.10 15.33
CA VAL A 293 8.50 24.58 13.99
C VAL A 293 9.80 25.17 13.48
N LEU A 294 10.65 24.33 12.90
CA LEU A 294 11.71 24.74 11.98
C LEU A 294 11.35 24.31 10.56
N LYS A 295 11.46 25.23 9.60
CA LYS A 295 11.26 24.95 8.17
C LYS A 295 12.19 25.81 7.31
N PRO A 296 12.69 25.33 6.16
CA PRO A 296 13.50 26.18 5.27
C PRO A 296 12.66 27.29 4.66
N ASP A 297 13.25 28.48 4.48
CA ASP A 297 12.56 29.67 3.99
C ASP A 297 12.02 29.51 2.55
N THR A 298 12.73 28.77 1.69
CA THR A 298 12.41 28.65 0.26
C THR A 298 11.93 27.24 -0.14
N ALA A 299 11.73 26.33 0.83
CA ALA A 299 11.37 24.95 0.53
C ALA A 299 9.92 24.79 0.07
N GLN A 300 9.71 23.89 -0.89
CA GLN A 300 8.38 23.52 -1.39
C GLN A 300 7.92 22.17 -0.83
N ARG A 301 6.61 21.91 -0.88
CA ARG A 301 6.00 20.61 -0.55
C ARG A 301 6.39 20.10 0.84
N GLY A 302 6.51 21.00 1.82
CA GLY A 302 6.86 20.67 3.21
C GLY A 302 8.23 20.02 3.40
N ALA A 303 9.13 20.11 2.42
CA ALA A 303 10.48 19.60 2.55
C ALA A 303 11.20 20.32 3.71
N GLY A 304 11.79 19.54 4.61
CA GLY A 304 12.48 20.06 5.79
C GLY A 304 11.57 20.63 6.87
N PHE A 305 10.25 20.43 6.84
CA PHE A 305 9.40 20.80 7.98
C PHE A 305 9.67 19.86 9.17
N LEU A 306 9.99 20.41 10.35
CA LEU A 306 10.12 19.64 11.58
C LEU A 306 9.47 20.36 12.76
N ARG A 307 8.67 19.62 13.55
CA ARG A 307 8.23 20.04 14.88
C ARG A 307 9.33 19.68 15.87
N ILE A 308 9.89 20.68 16.53
CA ILE A 308 10.94 20.53 17.52
C ILE A 308 10.29 20.45 18.91
N GLU A 309 10.60 19.38 19.64
CA GLU A 309 10.14 19.16 21.01
C GLU A 309 11.25 19.34 22.07
N SER A 310 12.51 19.25 21.66
CA SER A 310 13.67 19.35 22.55
C SER A 310 14.86 20.01 21.88
N PHE A 311 15.86 20.39 22.67
CA PHE A 311 17.11 20.95 22.13
C PHE A 311 17.92 19.92 21.32
N ASP A 312 17.91 18.64 21.69
CA ASP A 312 18.65 17.57 20.99
C ASP A 312 18.16 17.40 19.53
N GLU A 313 16.88 17.67 19.28
CA GLU A 313 16.32 17.64 17.92
C GLU A 313 16.82 18.80 17.05
N ILE A 314 17.13 19.95 17.67
CA ILE A 314 17.62 21.14 16.95
C ILE A 314 18.97 20.85 16.32
N GLU A 315 19.92 20.31 17.10
CA GLU A 315 21.29 20.04 16.64
C GLU A 315 21.30 19.09 15.44
N ASN A 316 20.56 17.99 15.54
CA ASN A 316 20.39 17.02 14.46
C ASN A 316 19.77 17.63 13.20
N TYR A 317 18.80 18.54 13.37
CA TYR A 317 18.11 19.18 12.25
C TYR A 317 18.99 20.22 11.53
N VAL A 318 19.64 21.12 12.28
CA VAL A 318 20.49 22.17 11.69
C VAL A 318 21.72 21.60 10.99
N ALA A 319 22.21 20.42 11.41
CA ALA A 319 23.28 19.70 10.74
C ALA A 319 22.88 19.17 9.35
N GLN A 320 21.58 18.92 9.11
CA GLN A 320 21.07 18.35 7.86
C GLN A 320 20.57 19.41 6.86
N VAL A 321 20.21 20.60 7.34
CA VAL A 321 19.62 21.66 6.51
C VAL A 321 20.53 22.89 6.51
N SER A 322 21.17 23.20 5.39
CA SER A 322 22.15 24.28 5.29
C SER A 322 21.59 25.68 5.00
N GLY A 323 20.41 25.77 4.38
CA GLY A 323 19.82 27.06 4.00
C GLY A 323 19.18 27.83 5.18
N PRO A 324 18.75 29.09 4.94
CA PRO A 324 18.00 29.89 5.91
C PRO A 324 16.73 29.17 6.39
N LEU A 325 16.44 29.27 7.69
CA LEU A 325 15.26 28.65 8.30
C LEU A 325 14.29 29.69 8.82
N ILE A 326 13.06 29.24 9.03
CA ILE A 326 12.05 29.95 9.78
C ILE A 326 11.82 29.16 11.07
N LEU A 327 12.02 29.83 12.20
CA LEU A 327 11.52 29.41 13.50
C LEU A 327 10.13 29.98 13.68
N GLN A 328 9.12 29.12 13.73
CA GLN A 328 7.72 29.52 13.82
C GLN A 328 7.05 28.93 15.07
N ARG A 329 6.25 29.73 15.78
CA ARG A 329 5.45 29.26 16.91
C ARG A 329 4.55 28.11 16.45
N TYR A 330 4.50 27.01 17.20
CA TYR A 330 3.60 25.91 16.87
C TYR A 330 2.16 26.28 17.24
N VAL A 331 1.30 26.38 16.22
CA VAL A 331 -0.15 26.54 16.43
C VAL A 331 -0.79 25.17 16.54
N GLN A 332 -1.42 24.87 17.69
CA GLN A 332 -2.04 23.56 17.91
C GLN A 332 -3.25 23.29 17.04
N GLY A 333 -4.05 24.35 16.74
CA GLY A 333 -5.39 24.32 16.13
C GLY A 333 -5.74 22.96 15.52
N PRO A 334 -6.61 22.16 16.20
CA PRO A 334 -6.80 20.74 15.89
C PRO A 334 -7.25 20.49 14.45
N LYS A 335 -7.71 21.55 13.76
CA LYS A 335 -8.06 21.56 12.35
C LYS A 335 -7.15 22.51 11.60
N GLU A 336 -6.85 22.14 10.36
CA GLU A 336 -6.11 22.97 9.42
C GLU A 336 -6.94 23.12 8.12
N ALA A 337 -6.91 24.29 7.51
CA ALA A 337 -7.59 24.57 6.26
C ALA A 337 -6.74 25.43 5.32
N GLY A 338 -6.95 25.24 4.02
CA GLY A 338 -6.46 26.15 2.99
C GLY A 338 -7.61 27.03 2.49
N ILE A 339 -7.48 28.35 2.58
CA ILE A 339 -8.45 29.33 2.05
C ILE A 339 -7.84 29.93 0.79
N PHE A 340 -8.39 29.59 -0.37
CA PHE A 340 -7.95 30.14 -1.65
C PHE A 340 -8.70 31.44 -1.91
N TYR A 341 -7.99 32.56 -1.83
CA TYR A 341 -8.53 33.91 -1.97
C TYR A 341 -8.12 34.53 -3.32
N TYR A 342 -9.00 35.35 -3.89
CA TYR A 342 -8.63 36.27 -4.96
C TYR A 342 -9.43 37.56 -4.95
N ARG A 343 -8.90 38.61 -5.60
CA ARG A 343 -9.55 39.89 -5.85
C ARG A 343 -8.98 40.50 -7.12
N PHE A 344 -9.82 41.02 -8.02
CA PHE A 344 -9.31 41.78 -9.15
C PHE A 344 -8.83 43.17 -8.70
N PRO A 345 -7.80 43.75 -9.35
CA PRO A 345 -7.26 45.06 -8.96
C PRO A 345 -8.25 46.23 -8.84
N LYS A 346 -9.39 46.18 -9.54
CA LYS A 346 -10.44 47.21 -9.52
C LYS A 346 -11.63 46.84 -8.63
N GLU A 347 -11.67 45.63 -8.09
CA GLU A 347 -12.74 45.19 -7.21
C GLU A 347 -12.51 45.69 -5.79
N GLN A 348 -13.59 46.12 -5.15
CA GLN A 348 -13.57 46.62 -3.77
C GLN A 348 -13.55 45.50 -2.74
N LYS A 349 -14.01 44.30 -3.13
CA LYS A 349 -14.12 43.13 -2.26
C LYS A 349 -13.55 41.92 -2.97
N GLY A 350 -12.81 41.10 -2.25
CA GLY A 350 -12.36 39.81 -2.71
C GLY A 350 -13.38 38.69 -2.55
N HIS A 351 -12.92 37.51 -2.95
CA HIS A 351 -13.69 36.29 -3.06
C HIS A 351 -12.85 35.12 -2.56
N ILE A 352 -13.54 34.15 -1.94
CA ILE A 352 -12.96 32.84 -1.65
C ILE A 352 -13.30 31.93 -2.85
N PHE A 353 -12.28 31.51 -3.58
CA PHE A 353 -12.40 30.60 -4.72
C PHE A 353 -12.67 29.17 -4.28
N SER A 354 -11.95 28.70 -3.27
CA SER A 354 -12.17 27.38 -2.67
C SER A 354 -11.65 27.31 -1.25
N ILE A 355 -12.17 26.34 -0.49
CA ILE A 355 -11.72 26.02 0.87
C ILE A 355 -11.36 24.54 0.89
N THR A 356 -10.20 24.22 1.45
CA THR A 356 -9.73 22.84 1.62
C THR A 356 -9.64 22.52 3.09
N ARG A 357 -10.39 21.55 3.60
CA ARG A 357 -10.13 20.98 4.93
C ARG A 357 -8.96 20.01 4.85
N LYS A 358 -8.05 20.08 5.82
CA LYS A 358 -6.89 19.20 5.90
C LYS A 358 -7.07 18.24 7.07
N GLN A 359 -7.30 16.98 6.75
CA GLN A 359 -7.51 15.91 7.71
C GLN A 359 -6.18 15.17 7.96
N PHE A 360 -5.84 15.04 9.24
CA PHE A 360 -4.66 14.29 9.67
C PHE A 360 -5.07 12.84 9.91
N PRO A 361 -4.76 11.88 9.01
CA PRO A 361 -5.08 10.49 9.20
C PRO A 361 -4.51 9.96 10.53
N VAL A 362 -5.30 9.11 11.19
CA VAL A 362 -4.98 8.49 12.47
C VAL A 362 -5.08 6.98 12.31
N VAL A 363 -4.14 6.26 12.93
CA VAL A 363 -4.27 4.81 13.18
C VAL A 363 -4.59 4.59 14.65
N VAL A 364 -5.46 3.61 14.92
CA VAL A 364 -5.87 3.25 16.27
C VAL A 364 -5.32 1.86 16.59
N GLY A 365 -4.63 1.75 17.72
CA GLY A 365 -4.07 0.49 18.19
C GLY A 365 -5.15 -0.51 18.56
N ASP A 366 -4.93 -1.76 18.17
CA ASP A 366 -5.75 -2.91 18.55
C ASP A 366 -5.08 -3.79 19.63
N GLY A 367 -3.91 -3.37 20.11
CA GLY A 367 -3.09 -4.10 21.09
C GLY A 367 -2.39 -5.34 20.53
N ARG A 368 -2.44 -5.58 19.22
CA ARG A 368 -1.89 -6.79 18.58
C ARG A 368 -1.01 -6.49 17.38
N GLN A 369 -1.46 -5.61 16.50
CA GLN A 369 -0.76 -5.23 15.28
C GLN A 369 0.27 -4.14 15.58
N SER A 370 1.42 -4.24 14.90
CA SER A 370 2.40 -3.16 14.87
C SER A 370 1.86 -1.94 14.11
N LEU A 371 2.47 -0.77 14.34
CA LEU A 371 2.19 0.45 13.58
C LEU A 371 2.29 0.20 12.07
N ARG A 372 3.30 -0.56 11.65
CA ARG A 372 3.46 -1.00 10.26
C ARG A 372 2.24 -1.74 9.77
N GLU A 373 1.81 -2.79 10.46
CA GLU A 373 0.66 -3.61 10.09
C GLU A 373 -0.65 -2.81 10.07
N LEU A 374 -0.83 -1.86 10.99
CA LEU A 374 -1.98 -0.95 11.01
C LEU A 374 -2.01 -0.05 9.76
N ILE A 375 -0.90 0.62 9.43
CA ILE A 375 -0.77 1.44 8.21
C ILE A 375 -1.00 0.59 6.95
N GLU A 376 -0.46 -0.61 6.97
CA GLU A 376 -0.44 -1.54 5.84
C GLU A 376 -1.77 -2.23 5.57
N SER A 377 -2.64 -2.31 6.58
CA SER A 377 -3.99 -2.86 6.52
C SER A 377 -5.05 -1.78 6.26
N ASP A 378 -4.77 -0.52 6.58
CA ASP A 378 -5.68 0.59 6.27
C ASP A 378 -5.86 0.77 4.75
N SER A 379 -7.12 0.96 4.34
CA SER A 379 -7.53 0.99 2.94
C SER A 379 -6.84 2.08 2.12
N ARG A 380 -6.55 3.24 2.72
CA ARG A 380 -5.93 4.41 2.07
C ARG A 380 -4.45 4.54 2.46
N ALA A 381 -4.11 4.38 3.74
CA ALA A 381 -2.75 4.59 4.25
C ALA A 381 -1.77 3.61 3.60
N ARG A 382 -2.20 2.38 3.28
CA ARG A 382 -1.39 1.41 2.52
C ARG A 382 -0.88 1.94 1.17
N LEU A 383 -1.63 2.87 0.55
CA LEU A 383 -1.26 3.47 -0.74
C LEU A 383 -0.11 4.46 -0.63
N ILE A 384 0.20 4.95 0.57
CA ILE A 384 1.31 5.87 0.85
C ILE A 384 2.17 5.38 2.03
N ALA A 385 2.09 4.08 2.34
CA ALA A 385 2.73 3.48 3.52
C ALA A 385 4.22 3.78 3.62
N ARG A 386 4.94 3.77 2.48
CA ARG A 386 6.37 4.10 2.44
C ARG A 386 6.67 5.45 3.11
N THR A 387 5.93 6.50 2.77
CA THR A 387 6.14 7.84 3.31
C THR A 387 5.84 7.90 4.82
N TYR A 388 4.82 7.18 5.29
CA TYR A 388 4.55 7.09 6.73
C TYR A 388 5.62 6.30 7.47
N LEU A 389 6.06 5.17 6.93
CA LEU A 389 7.04 4.29 7.55
C LEU A 389 8.44 4.88 7.57
N GLU A 390 8.81 5.68 6.57
CA GLU A 390 10.05 6.47 6.58
C GLU A 390 10.04 7.49 7.73
N ARG A 391 8.88 8.14 7.98
CA ARG A 391 8.71 9.10 9.09
C ARG A 391 8.74 8.44 10.47
N PHE A 392 8.14 7.26 10.60
CA PHE A 392 8.06 6.53 11.87
C PHE A 392 9.01 5.33 11.92
N ALA A 393 10.14 5.39 11.22
CA ALA A 393 11.03 4.23 11.06
C ALA A 393 11.46 3.62 12.40
N SER A 394 11.75 4.44 13.41
CA SER A 394 12.13 4.00 14.77
C SER A 394 10.99 3.33 15.55
N SER A 395 9.74 3.59 15.17
CA SER A 395 8.53 3.10 15.86
C SER A 395 7.69 2.16 14.99
N ALA A 396 8.17 1.78 13.79
CA ALA A 396 7.38 1.05 12.81
C ALA A 396 6.87 -0.30 13.33
N ASP A 397 7.68 -0.98 14.16
CA ASP A 397 7.35 -2.31 14.70
C ASP A 397 6.74 -2.22 16.12
N ARG A 398 6.50 -1.00 16.64
CA ARG A 398 5.82 -0.78 17.91
C ARG A 398 4.36 -1.22 17.80
N ILE A 399 3.90 -2.02 18.76
CA ILE A 399 2.47 -2.34 18.93
C ILE A 399 1.82 -1.21 19.71
N LEU A 400 0.81 -0.58 19.11
CA LEU A 400 0.02 0.47 19.76
C LEU A 400 -0.98 -0.19 20.73
N ALA A 401 -1.13 0.38 21.92
CA ALA A 401 -2.07 -0.15 22.91
C ALA A 401 -3.52 -0.05 22.40
N GLN A 402 -4.41 -0.89 22.92
CA GLN A 402 -5.80 -0.88 22.49
C GLN A 402 -6.45 0.50 22.74
N GLY A 403 -6.94 1.13 21.67
CA GLY A 403 -7.53 2.48 21.71
C GLY A 403 -6.53 3.64 21.65
N GLU A 404 -5.21 3.36 21.68
CA GLU A 404 -4.18 4.38 21.47
C GLU A 404 -4.27 4.92 20.05
N SER A 405 -4.43 6.24 19.90
CA SER A 405 -4.54 6.90 18.59
C SER A 405 -3.23 7.60 18.23
N MET A 406 -2.71 7.32 17.04
CA MET A 406 -1.49 7.95 16.53
C MET A 406 -1.77 8.66 15.21
N ARG A 407 -1.48 9.96 15.15
CA ARG A 407 -1.55 10.74 13.90
C ARG A 407 -0.40 10.35 12.99
N LEU A 408 -0.71 10.13 11.72
CA LEU A 408 0.29 9.78 10.71
C LEU A 408 1.00 11.00 10.13
N VAL A 409 0.43 12.20 10.26
CA VAL A 409 0.97 13.46 9.74
C VAL A 409 0.78 14.59 10.76
N GLU A 410 1.71 15.53 10.75
CA GLU A 410 1.71 16.72 11.63
C GLU A 410 1.31 18.01 10.94
N ALA A 411 1.41 18.06 9.61
CA ALA A 411 1.16 19.24 8.79
C ALA A 411 0.27 18.92 7.59
N GLY A 412 -0.49 19.93 7.15
CA GLY A 412 -1.46 19.78 6.07
C GLY A 412 -0.83 19.76 4.69
N ASN A 413 -0.10 18.68 4.39
CA ASN A 413 0.58 18.47 3.13
C ASN A 413 0.17 17.13 2.49
N HIS A 414 -0.44 17.20 1.30
CA HIS A 414 -0.98 16.05 0.59
C HIS A 414 0.09 15.00 0.24
N CYS A 415 1.26 15.42 -0.26
CA CYS A 415 2.31 14.47 -0.64
C CYS A 415 2.94 13.76 0.57
N GLN A 416 2.72 14.27 1.77
CA GLN A 416 3.15 13.68 3.03
C GLN A 416 2.08 12.76 3.65
N GLY A 417 0.90 12.67 3.03
CA GLY A 417 -0.21 11.81 3.41
C GLY A 417 -1.40 12.52 4.07
N CYS A 418 -1.37 13.85 4.20
CA CYS A 418 -2.57 14.57 4.67
C CYS A 418 -3.72 14.39 3.67
N ILE A 419 -4.92 14.14 4.18
CA ILE A 419 -6.12 13.95 3.37
C ILE A 419 -6.76 15.32 3.19
N PHE A 420 -7.02 15.70 1.94
CA PHE A 420 -7.69 16.96 1.62
C PHE A 420 -9.16 16.69 1.34
N LYS A 421 -10.02 17.54 1.89
CA LYS A 421 -11.47 17.45 1.79
C LYS A 421 -12.08 18.76 1.32
N GLU A 422 -13.22 18.65 0.65
CA GLU A 422 -14.02 19.80 0.27
C GLU A 422 -14.42 20.61 1.51
N GLY A 423 -14.31 21.93 1.38
CA GLY A 423 -14.45 22.90 2.45
C GLY A 423 -15.54 23.95 2.21
N GLY A 424 -16.25 23.88 1.07
CA GLY A 424 -17.15 24.94 0.62
C GLY A 424 -18.27 25.32 1.60
N ASP A 425 -18.70 24.42 2.49
CA ASP A 425 -19.68 24.75 3.54
C ASP A 425 -19.13 25.66 4.66
N LEU A 426 -17.82 25.89 4.71
CA LEU A 426 -17.20 26.89 5.58
C LEU A 426 -17.29 28.30 4.99
N ASN A 427 -17.62 28.43 3.70
CA ASN A 427 -17.67 29.72 3.06
C ASN A 427 -18.88 30.50 3.56
N SER A 428 -18.63 31.67 4.13
CA SER A 428 -19.62 32.61 4.64
C SER A 428 -19.22 34.03 4.28
N GLU A 429 -20.15 34.97 4.44
CA GLU A 429 -19.87 36.38 4.20
C GLU A 429 -18.89 36.97 5.24
N GLU A 430 -18.96 36.49 6.47
CA GLU A 430 -18.07 36.89 7.56
C GLU A 430 -16.64 36.41 7.33
N LEU A 431 -16.46 35.14 6.94
CA LEU A 431 -15.16 34.58 6.59
C LEU A 431 -14.57 35.32 5.38
N ARG A 432 -15.39 35.56 4.35
CA ARG A 432 -14.98 36.30 3.16
C ARG A 432 -14.53 37.72 3.50
N THR A 433 -15.27 38.43 4.34
CA THR A 433 -14.94 39.77 4.81
C THR A 433 -13.62 39.77 5.58
N ALA A 434 -13.42 38.82 6.51
CA ALA A 434 -12.19 38.73 7.29
C ALA A 434 -10.95 38.51 6.40
N PHE A 435 -11.00 37.58 5.45
CA PHE A 435 -9.89 37.35 4.52
C PHE A 435 -9.69 38.49 3.52
N ASP A 436 -10.76 39.15 3.09
CA ASP A 436 -10.66 40.36 2.27
C ASP A 436 -9.92 41.47 3.03
N GLU A 437 -10.34 41.79 4.26
CA GLU A 437 -9.71 42.80 5.12
C GLU A 437 -8.21 42.52 5.35
N ILE A 438 -7.85 41.28 5.67
CA ILE A 438 -6.45 40.85 5.79
C ILE A 438 -5.71 41.05 4.46
N SER A 439 -6.30 40.59 3.35
CA SER A 439 -5.69 40.68 2.02
C SER A 439 -5.51 42.11 1.53
N GLN A 440 -6.42 43.02 1.88
CA GLN A 440 -6.35 44.43 1.47
C GLN A 440 -5.15 45.14 2.09
N LYS A 441 -4.75 44.75 3.31
CA LYS A 441 -3.59 45.30 4.00
C LYS A 441 -2.25 44.79 3.43
N LEU A 442 -2.27 43.71 2.66
CA LEU A 442 -1.09 43.17 1.97
C LEU A 442 -0.91 43.91 0.63
N PRO A 443 0.08 44.82 0.51
CA PRO A 443 0.17 45.64 -0.68
C PRO A 443 0.53 44.77 -1.89
N GLY A 444 -0.17 44.96 -3.00
CA GLY A 444 0.06 44.20 -4.24
C GLY A 444 -0.34 42.72 -4.22
N PHE A 445 -1.01 42.24 -3.17
CA PHE A 445 -1.55 40.87 -3.13
C PHE A 445 -2.98 40.81 -3.69
N TYR A 446 -3.20 39.87 -4.61
CA TYR A 446 -4.46 39.71 -5.33
C TYR A 446 -4.96 38.27 -5.40
N ILE A 447 -4.09 37.26 -5.35
CA ILE A 447 -4.50 35.86 -5.47
C ILE A 447 -3.53 34.92 -4.76
N GLY A 448 -4.04 33.98 -3.99
CA GLY A 448 -3.21 33.02 -3.29
C GLY A 448 -3.99 32.14 -2.31
N ARG A 449 -3.26 31.28 -1.61
CA ARG A 449 -3.84 30.37 -0.60
C ARG A 449 -3.24 30.64 0.77
N TYR A 450 -4.12 31.02 1.69
CA TYR A 450 -3.83 31.03 3.12
C TYR A 450 -3.92 29.63 3.68
N ASP A 451 -2.86 29.14 4.31
CA ASP A 451 -2.94 27.96 5.16
C ASP A 451 -3.10 28.41 6.61
N ILE A 452 -4.17 27.95 7.24
CA ILE A 452 -4.59 28.36 8.59
C ILE A 452 -4.79 27.17 9.50
N ARG A 453 -4.60 27.40 10.80
CA ARG A 453 -5.06 26.51 11.87
C ARG A 453 -6.15 27.17 12.68
N TYR A 454 -7.14 26.38 13.08
CA TYR A 454 -8.34 26.86 13.76
C TYR A 454 -8.92 25.78 14.67
N ARG A 455 -9.85 26.17 15.54
CA ARG A 455 -10.44 25.30 16.55
C ARG A 455 -11.79 24.73 16.13
N SER A 456 -12.70 25.60 15.68
CA SER A 456 -14.08 25.23 15.33
C SER A 456 -14.44 25.69 13.92
N ASP A 457 -15.24 24.87 13.23
CA ASP A 457 -15.79 25.23 11.92
C ASP A 457 -16.75 26.43 12.05
N ASP A 458 -17.47 26.53 13.17
CA ASP A 458 -18.42 27.63 13.41
C ASP A 458 -17.70 28.96 13.66
N GLU A 459 -16.60 28.93 14.42
CA GLU A 459 -15.78 30.12 14.66
C GLU A 459 -15.09 30.55 13.36
N LEU A 460 -14.58 29.60 12.58
CA LEU A 460 -14.01 29.89 11.27
C LEU A 460 -15.06 30.49 10.33
N ARG A 461 -16.28 29.92 10.24
CA ARG A 461 -17.38 30.54 9.49
C ARG A 461 -17.70 31.95 9.97
N ALA A 462 -17.53 32.25 11.25
CA ALA A 462 -17.71 33.61 11.76
C ALA A 462 -16.51 34.55 11.47
N GLY A 463 -15.48 34.08 10.76
CA GLY A 463 -14.25 34.83 10.48
C GLY A 463 -13.36 35.02 11.70
N LYS A 464 -13.42 34.12 12.70
CA LYS A 464 -12.77 34.27 14.01
C LYS A 464 -11.92 33.05 14.39
N GLU A 465 -11.08 33.22 15.41
CA GLU A 465 -10.32 32.14 16.08
C GLU A 465 -9.51 31.23 15.12
N PHE A 466 -8.81 31.86 14.18
CA PHE A 466 -7.85 31.19 13.31
C PHE A 466 -6.48 31.88 13.36
N GLN A 467 -5.45 31.14 12.96
CA GLN A 467 -4.08 31.61 12.85
C GLN A 467 -3.51 31.18 11.50
N ILE A 468 -3.02 32.15 10.75
CA ILE A 468 -2.33 32.00 9.47
C ILE A 468 -0.92 31.50 9.75
N ILE A 469 -0.59 30.36 9.16
CA ILE A 469 0.72 29.71 9.30
C ILE A 469 1.58 29.85 8.02
N GLU A 470 0.94 30.05 6.87
CA GLU A 470 1.60 30.25 5.58
C GLU A 470 0.65 30.97 4.60
N LEU A 471 1.21 31.83 3.74
CA LEU A 471 0.50 32.42 2.61
C LEU A 471 1.28 32.11 1.33
N ASN A 472 0.63 31.40 0.42
CA ASN A 472 1.21 30.99 -0.86
C ASN A 472 0.67 31.90 -1.98
N GLY A 473 1.53 32.36 -2.89
CA GLY A 473 1.13 33.23 -4.00
C GLY A 473 0.38 32.53 -5.15
N ALA A 474 0.46 33.11 -6.36
CA ALA A 474 -0.33 32.71 -7.52
C ALA A 474 -0.14 31.26 -8.02
N ALA A 475 0.99 30.60 -7.72
CA ALA A 475 1.18 29.18 -8.05
C ALA A 475 0.59 28.22 -7.01
N SER A 476 0.01 28.73 -5.93
CA SER A 476 -0.76 27.89 -5.01
C SER A 476 -1.89 27.18 -5.76
N GLU A 477 -2.25 25.98 -5.29
CA GLU A 477 -3.29 25.16 -5.90
C GLU A 477 -4.54 25.19 -5.03
N ALA A 478 -5.72 25.20 -5.67
CA ALA A 478 -7.01 24.91 -5.07
C ALA A 478 -7.05 23.42 -4.68
N THR A 479 -6.49 23.13 -3.52
CA THR A 479 -6.19 21.76 -3.07
C THR A 479 -7.41 20.91 -2.71
N ASN A 480 -8.61 21.50 -2.68
CA ASN A 480 -9.87 20.79 -2.51
C ASN A 480 -10.16 19.84 -3.67
N ILE A 481 -9.50 20.02 -4.82
CA ILE A 481 -9.59 19.08 -5.94
C ILE A 481 -9.28 17.65 -5.51
N TYR A 482 -8.36 17.44 -4.55
CA TYR A 482 -7.97 16.10 -4.08
C TYR A 482 -9.01 15.43 -3.17
N ASP A 483 -10.16 16.06 -2.90
CA ASP A 483 -11.28 15.39 -2.25
C ASP A 483 -11.70 14.15 -3.06
N GLU A 484 -11.92 13.03 -2.37
CA GLU A 484 -12.29 11.75 -3.01
C GLU A 484 -13.61 11.79 -3.80
N GLY A 485 -14.48 12.77 -3.52
CA GLY A 485 -15.70 13.04 -4.27
C GLY A 485 -15.48 13.72 -5.61
N ASN A 486 -14.28 14.23 -5.90
CA ASN A 486 -13.97 14.87 -7.18
C ASN A 486 -13.56 13.85 -8.25
N SER A 487 -14.18 13.97 -9.42
CA SER A 487 -13.69 13.32 -10.62
C SER A 487 -12.46 14.04 -11.18
N LEU A 488 -11.63 13.34 -11.95
CA LEU A 488 -10.47 13.93 -12.63
C LEU A 488 -10.86 15.13 -13.51
N TRP A 489 -12.03 15.05 -14.16
CA TRP A 489 -12.56 16.15 -14.97
C TRP A 489 -12.94 17.37 -14.12
N SER A 490 -13.57 17.15 -12.96
CA SER A 490 -13.86 18.22 -11.99
C SER A 490 -12.58 18.92 -11.52
N ALA A 491 -11.54 18.14 -11.20
CA ALA A 491 -10.24 18.66 -10.80
C ALA A 491 -9.63 19.57 -11.89
N TYR A 492 -9.57 19.10 -13.14
CA TYR A 492 -9.05 19.92 -14.24
C TYR A 492 -9.90 21.15 -14.55
N ASN A 493 -11.22 21.08 -14.42
CA ASN A 493 -12.09 22.25 -14.58
C ASN A 493 -11.82 23.31 -13.49
N THR A 494 -11.61 22.88 -12.24
CA THR A 494 -11.24 23.77 -11.14
C THR A 494 -9.87 24.42 -11.39
N LEU A 495 -8.86 23.64 -11.78
CA LEU A 495 -7.53 24.15 -12.12
C LEU A 495 -7.58 25.12 -13.30
N TYR A 496 -8.38 24.83 -14.33
CA TYR A 496 -8.60 25.74 -15.45
C TYR A 496 -9.16 27.09 -14.99
N ARG A 497 -10.20 27.08 -14.14
CA ARG A 497 -10.79 28.30 -13.58
C ARG A 497 -9.78 29.08 -12.74
N GLN A 498 -9.01 28.40 -11.90
CA GLN A 498 -7.98 29.01 -11.07
C GLN A 498 -6.91 29.70 -11.93
N TRP A 499 -6.31 28.98 -12.89
CA TRP A 499 -5.30 29.56 -13.76
C TRP A 499 -5.86 30.69 -14.61
N LYS A 500 -7.11 30.57 -15.09
CA LYS A 500 -7.79 31.68 -15.78
C LYS A 500 -7.85 32.94 -14.91
N LEU A 501 -8.16 32.83 -13.62
CA LEU A 501 -8.14 33.97 -12.69
C LEU A 501 -6.73 34.57 -12.58
N VAL A 502 -5.70 33.75 -12.39
CA VAL A 502 -4.29 34.19 -12.33
C VAL A 502 -3.92 35.02 -13.58
N PHE A 503 -4.25 34.51 -14.78
CA PHE A 503 -3.99 35.23 -16.03
C PHE A 503 -4.80 36.52 -16.15
N GLN A 504 -6.08 36.51 -15.78
CA GLN A 504 -6.93 37.71 -15.85
C GLN A 504 -6.46 38.81 -14.88
N ILE A 505 -6.05 38.44 -13.66
CA ILE A 505 -5.46 39.37 -12.68
C ILE A 505 -4.14 39.91 -13.22
N GLY A 506 -3.28 39.06 -13.80
CA GLY A 506 -2.06 39.49 -14.47
C GLY A 506 -2.31 40.49 -15.61
N VAL A 507 -3.36 40.28 -16.42
CA VAL A 507 -3.77 41.25 -17.46
C VAL A 507 -4.23 42.56 -16.84
N ALA A 508 -5.03 42.50 -15.78
CA ALA A 508 -5.51 43.69 -15.09
C ALA A 508 -4.36 44.50 -14.48
N ASN A 509 -3.35 43.83 -13.91
CA ASN A 509 -2.14 44.47 -13.38
C ASN A 509 -1.28 45.06 -14.48
N ARG A 510 -0.99 44.31 -15.56
CA ARG A 510 -0.27 44.83 -16.75
C ARG A 510 -0.93 46.08 -17.34
N SER A 511 -2.26 46.18 -17.26
CA SER A 511 -3.00 47.32 -17.78
C SER A 511 -2.89 48.57 -16.90
N ARG A 512 -2.32 48.46 -15.70
CA ARG A 512 -2.12 49.57 -14.74
C ARG A 512 -0.74 50.24 -14.87
N GLY A 513 0.14 49.70 -15.72
CA GLY A 513 1.56 50.07 -15.80
C GLY A 513 2.40 48.97 -15.18
#